data_AF-A0A9E7HF70-F1
#
_entry.id   AF-A0A9E7HF70-F1
#
_cell.length_a   1.000
_cell.length_b   1.000
_cell.length_c   1.000
_cell.angle_alpha   90.00
_cell.angle_beta   90.00
_cell.angle_gamma   90.00
#
_symmetry.space_group_name_H-M   'P 1'
#
loop_
_entity.id
_entity.type
_entity.pdbx_description
1 polymer ?
#
loop_
_entity_poly.entity_id
_entity_poly.type
_entity_poly.pdbx_seq_one_letter_code
_entity_poly.pdbx_strand_id
1 'polypeptide(L)' 'MQRFVIPTEYLSHGAFAILLREAEEEFGFQQEGVLRIPCEVAVFEGILQMVEANYC' A
#
# COMPACT_ATOMS: atom_id res chain seq x y z
N MET A 1 7.33 9.39 -11.91
CA MET A 1 7.40 8.00 -11.43
C MET A 1 8.29 7.97 -10.20
N GLN A 2 7.75 7.68 -9.03
CA GLN A 2 8.51 7.54 -7.79
C GLN A 2 8.63 6.05 -7.44
N ARG A 3 9.72 5.68 -6.77
CA ARG A 3 9.95 4.31 -6.29
C ARG A 3 10.19 4.35 -4.80
N PHE A 4 9.48 3.49 -4.08
CA PHE A 4 9.60 3.34 -2.64
C PHE A 4 10.10 1.92 -2.35
N VAL A 5 10.97 1.81 -1.36
CA VAL A 5 11.41 0.53 -0.81
C VAL A 5 10.92 0.51 0.63
N ILE A 6 10.06 -0.46 0.93
CA ILE A 6 9.40 -0.57 2.24
C ILE A 6 9.63 -1.95 2.83
N PRO A 7 9.65 -2.09 4.16
CA PRO A 7 9.61 -3.40 4.80
C PRO A 7 8.33 -4.15 4.42
N THR A 8 8.45 -5.45 4.16
CA THR A 8 7.31 -6.31 3.79
C THR A 8 6.24 -6.35 4.90
N GLU A 9 6.64 -6.13 6.14
CA GLU A 9 5.79 -6.08 7.32
C GLU A 9 4.73 -4.97 7.22
N TYR A 10 4.97 -3.93 6.42
CA TYR A 10 4.03 -2.82 6.26
C TYR A 10 2.72 -3.30 5.62
N LEU A 11 2.79 -4.34 4.79
CA LEU A 11 1.61 -4.95 4.16
C LEU A 11 0.65 -5.56 5.19
N SER A 12 1.11 -5.86 6.41
CA SER A 12 0.27 -6.33 7.51
C SER A 12 -0.32 -5.20 8.36
N HIS A 13 0.09 -3.95 8.13
CA HIS A 13 -0.45 -2.81 8.85
C HIS A 13 -1.87 -2.47 8.35
N GLY A 14 -2.77 -2.09 9.26
CA GLY A 14 -4.17 -1.80 8.91
C GLY A 14 -4.33 -0.71 7.83
N ALA A 15 -3.44 0.28 7.80
CA ALA A 15 -3.43 1.31 6.75
C ALA A 15 -3.16 0.73 5.35
N PHE A 16 -2.25 -0.24 5.22
CA PHE A 16 -2.02 -0.94 3.95
C PHE A 16 -3.15 -1.90 3.61
N ALA A 17 -3.78 -2.52 4.61
CA ALA A 17 -4.93 -3.40 4.37
C ALA A 17 -6.07 -2.69 3.64
N ILE A 18 -6.29 -1.39 3.92
CA ILE A 18 -7.27 -0.57 3.20
C ILE A 18 -6.88 -0.44 1.72
N LEU A 19 -5.63 -0.07 1.42
CA LEU A 19 -5.13 0.02 0.03
C LEU A 19 -5.26 -1.31 -0.73
N LEU A 20 -4.94 -2.42 -0.06
CA LEU A 20 -5.03 -3.75 -0.65
C LEU A 20 -6.48 -4.15 -0.93
N ARG A 21 -7.41 -3.76 -0.06
CA ARG A 21 -8.83 -3.99 -0.27
C ARG A 21 -9.37 -3.16 -1.43
N GLU A 22 -8.98 -1.89 -1.55
CA GLU A 22 -9.36 -1.06 -2.70
C GLU A 22 -8.82 -1.64 -4.01
N ALA A 23 -7.58 -2.15 -3.99
CA ALA A 23 -7.00 -2.85 -5.12
C ALA A 23 -7.78 -4.12 -5.50
N GLU A 24 -8.22 -4.90 -4.51
CA GLU A 24 -9.11 -6.06 -4.73
C GLU A 24 -10.45 -5.63 -5.33
N GLU A 25 -11.10 -4.60 -4.77
CA GLU A 25 -12.41 -4.13 -5.22
C GLU A 25 -12.37 -3.59 -6.67
N GLU A 26 -11.28 -2.93 -7.06
CA GLU A 26 -11.13 -2.37 -8.41
C GLU A 26 -10.62 -3.38 -9.45
N PHE A 27 -9.67 -4.24 -9.07
CA PHE A 27 -8.95 -5.08 -10.02
C PHE A 27 -9.16 -6.59 -9.82
N GLY A 28 -9.79 -7.00 -8.71
CA GLY A 28 -9.92 -8.39 -8.29
C GLY A 28 -8.60 -9.04 -7.87
N PHE A 29 -8.66 -10.30 -7.47
CA PHE A 29 -7.47 -11.08 -7.10
C PHE A 29 -6.72 -11.69 -8.28
N GLN A 30 -7.34 -11.75 -9.46
CA GLN A 30 -6.77 -12.39 -10.65
C GLN A 30 -5.81 -11.46 -11.40
N GLN A 31 -5.12 -10.57 -10.69
CA GLN A 31 -4.11 -9.71 -11.25
C GLN A 31 -2.88 -10.53 -11.65
N GLU A 32 -2.46 -10.41 -12.91
CA GLU A 32 -1.21 -10.99 -13.37
C GLU A 32 -0.04 -10.01 -13.21
N GLY A 33 1.08 -10.51 -12.69
CA GLY A 33 2.32 -9.74 -12.55
C GLY A 33 2.37 -8.92 -11.26
N VAL A 34 2.52 -7.60 -11.39
CA VAL A 34 2.67 -6.69 -10.25
C VAL A 34 1.32 -6.30 -9.66
N LEU A 35 1.28 -6.18 -8.34
CA LEU A 35 0.14 -5.64 -7.60
C LEU A 35 -0.08 -4.18 -7.99
N ARG A 36 -1.29 -3.86 -8.45
CA ARG A 36 -1.70 -2.47 -8.75
C ARG A 36 -2.49 -1.94 -7.56
N ILE A 37 -2.05 -0.81 -7.00
CA ILE A 37 -2.73 -0.12 -5.91
C ILE A 37 -3.33 1.18 -6.48
N PRO A 38 -4.66 1.39 -6.39
CA PRO A 38 -5.29 2.61 -6.87
C PRO A 38 -5.14 3.71 -5.81
N CYS A 39 -4.01 4.42 -5.84
CA CYS A 39 -3.70 5.43 -4.83
C CYS A 39 -2.85 6.55 -5.41
N GLU A 40 -3.15 7.79 -5.00
CA GLU A 40 -2.30 8.93 -5.30
C GLU A 40 -0.99 8.82 -4.51
N VAL A 41 0.10 9.25 -5.15
CA VAL A 41 1.44 9.21 -4.54
C VAL A 41 1.49 9.92 -3.19
N ALA A 42 0.84 11.09 -3.06
CA ALA A 42 0.80 11.84 -1.81
C ALA A 42 0.05 11.11 -0.68
N VAL A 43 -0.98 10.34 -1.01
CA VAL A 43 -1.70 9.49 -0.04
C VAL A 43 -0.82 8.33 0.38
N PHE A 44 -0.11 7.71 -0.55
CA PHE A 44 0.84 6.64 -0.26
C PHE A 44 1.97 7.13 0.68
N GLU A 45 2.55 8.29 0.43
CA GLU A 45 3.56 8.92 1.31
C GLU A 45 3.02 9.13 2.72
N GLY A 46 1.77 9.62 2.87
CA GLY A 46 1.13 9.78 4.17
C GLY A 46 0.94 8.44 4.90
N ILE A 47 0.61 7.37 4.17
CA ILE A 47 0.51 6.02 4.74
C ILE A 47 1.87 5.53 5.22
N LEU A 48 2.95 5.74 4.45
CA LEU A 48 4.30 5.39 4.90
C LEU A 48 4.67 6.10 6.19
N GLN A 49 4.42 7.40 6.29
CA GLN A 49 4.68 8.16 7.52
C GLN A 49 3.90 7.63 8.72
N MET A 50 2.63 7.26 8.54
CA MET A 50 1.80 6.69 9.60
C MET A 50 2.31 5.31 10.06
N VAL A 51 2.76 4.47 9.13
CA VAL A 51 3.29 3.15 9.46
C VAL A 51 4.67 3.25 10.13
N GLU A 52 5.54 4.12 9.64
CA GLU A 52 6.87 4.37 10.20
C GLU A 52 6.81 4.90 11.64
N ALA A 53 5.84 5.79 11.92
CA ALA A 53 5.67 6.36 13.26
C ALA A 53 5.25 5.34 14.34
N ASN A 54 4.74 4.16 13.96
CA ASN A 54 4.37 3.09 14.88
C ASN A 54 5.53 2.12 15.24
N TYR A 55 6.75 2.38 14.76
CA TYR A 55 7.96 1.62 15.10
C TYR A 55 8.82 2.29 16.20
N CYS A 56 8.26 3.21 17.00
CA CYS A 56 8.89 3.78 18.19
C CYS A 56 8.33 3.16 19.49
#